data_AF-A0A1V5YXK4-F1
#
_entry.id   AF-A0A1V5YXK4-F1
#
_cell.length_a   1.000
_cell.length_b   1.000
_cell.length_c   1.000
_cell.angle_alpha   90.00
_cell.angle_beta   90.00
_cell.angle_gamma   90.00
#
_symmetry.space_group_name_H-M   'P 1'
#
loop_
_entity.id
_entity.type
_entity.pdbx_description
1 polymer ?
#
loop_
_entity_poly.entity_id
_entity_poly.type
_entity_poly.pdbx_seq_one_letter_code
_entity_poly.pdbx_strand_id
1 'polypeptide(L)'
;MIQITLGTALLVYGTVIIVGFALLSLLGELRATGVYTVLEKQFMWRCVFCSFLYLDQEAVTISRCPRCGSYNKSKEAQDERVSANREHWAPEPVSGPADPEDLPRRNPSRRKRPGQSRRGPRRRR
;
A
#
# COMPACT_ATOMS: atom_id res chain seq x y z
N MET A 1 4.62 18.78 -58.23
CA MET A 1 5.45 19.13 -57.06
C MET A 1 4.65 20.06 -56.19
N ILE A 2 4.17 19.59 -55.04
CA ILE A 2 3.49 20.46 -54.07
C ILE A 2 4.57 21.34 -53.44
N GLN A 3 4.57 22.63 -53.78
CA GLN A 3 5.49 23.60 -53.18
C GLN A 3 4.95 23.97 -51.80
N ILE A 4 5.43 23.27 -50.78
CA ILE A 4 5.12 23.59 -49.39
C ILE A 4 5.92 24.84 -49.05
N THR A 5 5.21 25.93 -48.75
CA THR A 5 5.86 27.16 -48.28
C THR A 5 6.49 26.91 -46.92
N LEU A 6 7.63 27.54 -46.63
CA LEU A 6 8.34 27.36 -45.36
C LEU A 6 7.41 27.57 -44.14
N GLY A 7 6.48 28.53 -44.23
CA GLY A 7 5.49 28.78 -43.20
C GLY A 7 4.49 27.63 -42.99
N THR A 8 4.05 26.96 -44.06
CA THR A 8 3.16 25.80 -43.92
C THR A 8 3.90 24.60 -43.32
N ALA A 9 5.17 24.39 -43.67
CA ALA A 9 5.99 23.36 -43.05
C ALA A 9 6.13 23.59 -41.54
N LEU A 10 6.49 24.81 -41.12
CA LEU A 10 6.63 25.16 -39.70
C LEU A 10 5.33 24.97 -38.92
N LEU A 11 4.19 25.38 -39.47
CA LEU A 11 2.88 25.19 -38.82
C LEU A 11 2.53 23.72 -38.66
N VAL A 12 2.71 22.90 -39.71
CA VAL A 12 2.37 21.47 -39.65
C VAL A 12 3.27 20.74 -38.65
N TYR A 13 4.59 20.93 -38.73
CA TYR A 13 5.49 20.23 -37.81
C TYR A 13 5.36 20.75 -36.38
N GLY A 14 5.20 22.06 -36.18
CA GLY A 14 5.00 22.66 -34.86
C GLY A 14 3.73 22.16 -34.19
N THR A 15 2.61 22.11 -34.92
CA THR A 15 1.34 21.59 -34.39
C THR A 15 1.44 20.11 -34.02
N VAL A 16 2.08 19.28 -34.86
CA VAL A 16 2.31 17.86 -34.56
C VAL A 16 3.13 17.68 -33.27
N ILE A 17 4.19 18.46 -33.07
CA ILE A 17 5.02 18.38 -31.86
C ILE A 17 4.22 18.80 -30.63
N ILE A 18 3.49 19.91 -30.69
CA ILE A 18 2.68 20.40 -29.57
C ILE A 18 1.59 19.40 -29.20
N VAL A 19 0.88 18.86 -30.20
CA VAL A 19 -0.17 17.84 -29.99
C VAL A 19 0.44 16.57 -29.41
N GLY A 20 1.60 16.12 -29.91
CA GLY A 20 2.32 14.98 -29.37
C GLY A 20 2.72 15.19 -27.90
N PHE A 21 3.27 16.35 -27.56
CA PHE A 21 3.65 16.70 -26.20
C PHE A 21 2.43 16.77 -25.26
N ALA A 22 1.33 17.37 -25.71
CA ALA A 22 0.09 17.45 -24.95
C ALA A 22 -0.50 16.05 -24.69
N LEU A 23 -0.52 15.18 -25.69
CA LEU A 23 -0.96 13.78 -25.54
C LEU A 23 -0.10 13.01 -24.56
N LEU A 24 1.23 13.13 -24.66
CA LEU A 24 2.16 12.45 -23.74
C LEU A 24 1.99 12.94 -22.31
N SER A 25 1.84 14.26 -22.11
CA SER A 25 1.61 14.84 -20.78
C SER A 25 0.29 14.37 -20.19
N LEU A 26 -0.79 14.41 -20.98
CA LEU A 26 -2.11 13.95 -20.55
C LEU A 26 -2.10 12.45 -20.19
N LEU A 27 -1.46 11.61 -21.00
CA LEU A 27 -1.29 10.19 -20.70
C LEU A 27 -0.45 9.96 -19.43
N GLY A 28 0.57 10.80 -19.21
CA GLY A 28 1.38 10.80 -18.00
C GLY A 28 0.54 11.10 -16.76
N GLU A 29 -0.26 12.16 -16.79
CA GLU A 29 -1.16 12.54 -15.70
C GLU A 29 -2.22 11.48 -15.44
N LEU A 30 -2.85 10.92 -16.48
CA LEU A 30 -3.86 9.87 -16.35
C LEU A 30 -3.27 8.59 -15.73
N ARG A 31 -2.05 8.19 -16.13
CA ARG A 31 -1.35 7.04 -15.53
C ARG A 31 -0.92 7.32 -14.10
N ALA A 32 -0.37 8.50 -13.83
CA ALA A 32 0.07 8.91 -12.51
C ALA A 32 -1.09 8.88 -11.51
N THR A 33 -2.24 9.45 -11.87
CA THR A 33 -3.44 9.48 -11.02
C THR A 33 -3.92 8.07 -10.62
N GLY A 34 -3.84 7.11 -11.56
CA GLY A 34 -4.15 5.70 -11.26
C GLY A 34 -3.19 5.05 -10.27
N VAL A 35 -1.88 5.34 -10.39
CA VAL A 35 -0.85 4.80 -9.48
C VAL A 35 -0.99 5.39 -8.07
N TYR A 36 -1.18 6.70 -7.94
CA TYR A 36 -1.31 7.35 -6.63
C TYR A 36 -2.51 6.85 -5.83
N THR A 37 -3.67 6.67 -6.48
CA THR A 37 -4.88 6.17 -5.81
C THR A 37 -4.77 4.71 -5.36
N VAL A 38 -3.97 3.90 -6.06
CA VAL A 38 -3.68 2.51 -5.67
C VAL A 38 -2.69 2.48 -4.50
N LEU A 39 -1.62 3.28 -4.56
CA LEU A 39 -0.62 3.36 -3.48
C LEU A 39 -1.23 3.88 -2.18
N GLU A 40 -2.06 4.92 -2.23
CA GLU A 40 -2.69 5.50 -1.04
C GLU A 40 -3.55 4.48 -0.27
N LYS A 41 -4.24 3.59 -1.00
CA LYS A 41 -5.03 2.51 -0.39
C LYS A 41 -4.16 1.38 0.18
N GLN A 42 -3.00 1.11 -0.41
CA GLN A 42 -2.12 0.00 -0.01
C GLN A 42 -1.45 0.20 1.35
N PHE A 43 -1.19 1.45 1.74
CA PHE A 43 -0.46 1.76 2.97
C PHE A 43 -1.35 2.24 4.12
N MET A 44 -2.67 2.28 3.92
CA MET A 44 -3.59 2.74 4.95
C MET A 44 -3.98 1.59 5.89
N TRP A 45 -3.83 1.83 7.19
CA TRP A 45 -4.13 0.89 8.26
C TRP A 45 -5.13 1.50 9.23
N ARG A 46 -6.12 0.71 9.65
CA ARG A 46 -7.03 1.06 10.73
C ARG A 46 -6.75 0.19 11.94
N CYS A 47 -6.40 0.81 13.06
CA CYS A 47 -6.13 0.06 14.28
C CYS A 47 -7.40 -0.61 14.84
N VAL A 48 -7.33 -1.91 15.14
CA VAL A 48 -8.46 -2.69 15.70
C VAL A 48 -8.79 -2.26 17.14
N PHE A 49 -7.83 -1.68 17.86
CA PHE A 49 -7.98 -1.31 19.27
C PHE A 49 -8.45 0.13 19.50
N CYS A 50 -7.91 1.09 18.74
CA CYS A 50 -8.20 2.52 18.94
C CYS A 50 -8.85 3.21 17.73
N SER A 51 -9.16 2.44 16.68
CA SER A 51 -9.75 2.89 15.41
C SER A 51 -9.00 4.05 14.73
N PHE A 52 -7.75 4.30 15.11
CA PHE A 52 -6.91 5.31 14.49
C PHE A 52 -6.47 4.84 13.10
N LEU A 53 -6.67 5.71 12.11
CA LEU A 53 -6.22 5.53 10.74
C LEU A 53 -4.82 6.12 10.59
N TYR A 54 -3.90 5.35 10.02
CA TYR A 54 -2.52 5.78 9.82
C TYR A 54 -1.94 5.14 8.56
N LEU A 55 -0.86 5.74 8.07
CA LEU A 55 -0.10 5.25 6.93
C LEU A 55 1.17 4.57 7.45
N ASP A 56 1.44 3.37 6.96
CA ASP A 56 2.65 2.61 7.29
C ASP A 56 3.17 1.92 6.03
N GLN A 57 4.23 2.51 5.45
CA GLN A 57 4.84 2.04 4.19
C GLN A 57 5.76 0.83 4.41
N GLU A 58 6.34 0.70 5.59
CA GLU A 58 7.32 -0.34 5.91
C GLU A 58 6.63 -1.64 6.37
N ALA A 59 5.45 -1.54 6.97
CA ALA A 59 4.72 -2.70 7.47
C ALA A 59 4.10 -3.54 6.32
N VAL A 60 4.69 -4.71 6.07
CA VAL A 60 4.20 -5.70 5.09
C VAL A 60 3.03 -6.51 5.64
N THR A 61 3.20 -7.18 6.78
CA THR A 61 2.20 -8.10 7.36
C THR A 61 1.66 -7.64 8.71
N ILE A 62 2.46 -6.90 9.48
CA ILE A 62 2.13 -6.41 10.82
C ILE A 62 2.56 -4.95 10.92
N SER A 63 1.66 -4.07 11.33
CA SER A 63 1.97 -2.65 11.61
C SER A 63 1.76 -2.33 13.09
N ARG A 64 2.52 -1.37 13.62
CA ARG A 64 2.38 -0.91 15.00
C ARG A 64 1.67 0.43 15.01
N CYS A 65 0.54 0.52 15.71
CA CYS A 65 -0.23 1.76 15.78
C CYS A 65 0.57 2.84 16.54
N PRO A 66 0.76 4.05 15.97
CA PRO A 66 1.51 5.13 16.64
C PRO A 66 0.78 5.71 17.86
N ARG A 67 -0.55 5.54 17.93
CA ARG A 67 -1.37 6.13 19.01
C ARG A 67 -1.45 5.26 20.26
N CYS A 68 -1.68 3.96 20.10
CA CYS A 68 -1.86 3.03 21.23
C CYS A 68 -0.77 1.96 21.33
N GLY A 69 0.17 1.91 20.37
CA GLY A 69 1.28 0.97 20.36
C GLY A 69 0.89 -0.48 20.07
N SER A 70 -0.39 -0.77 19.80
CA SER A 70 -0.86 -2.13 19.50
C SER A 70 -0.40 -2.59 18.12
N TYR A 71 -0.13 -3.89 17.99
CA TYR A 71 0.16 -4.52 16.71
C TYR A 71 -1.12 -4.93 15.99
N ASN A 72 -1.23 -4.55 14.72
CA ASN A 72 -2.33 -4.87 13.83
C ASN A 72 -1.85 -5.80 12.72
N LYS A 73 -2.65 -6.82 12.38
CA LYS A 73 -2.39 -7.72 11.24
C LYS A 73 -3.12 -7.21 10.01
N SER A 74 -2.51 -7.35 8.83
CA SER A 74 -3.09 -6.88 7.56
C SER A 74 -4.53 -7.34 7.35
N LYS A 75 -4.82 -8.62 7.62
CA LYS A 75 -6.17 -9.22 7.47
C LYS A 75 -7.28 -8.58 8.31
N GLU A 76 -6.94 -7.96 9.43
CA GLU A 76 -7.94 -7.38 10.36
C GLU A 76 -8.00 -5.84 10.28
N ALA A 77 -6.94 -5.22 9.76
CA ALA A 77 -6.71 -3.78 9.86
C ALA A 77 -6.60 -3.07 8.52
N GLN A 78 -6.49 -3.80 7.41
CA GLN A 78 -6.58 -3.27 6.06
C GLN A 78 -7.91 -3.66 5.41
N ASP A 79 -8.33 -2.90 4.39
CA ASP A 79 -9.48 -3.27 3.57
C ASP A 79 -9.18 -4.57 2.81
N GLU A 80 -10.17 -5.45 2.69
CA GLU A 80 -10.00 -6.82 2.17
C GLU A 80 -9.52 -6.80 0.70
N ARG A 81 -9.97 -5.80 -0.06
CA ARG A 81 -9.52 -5.54 -1.44
C ARG A 81 -8.04 -5.18 -1.53
N VAL A 82 -7.51 -4.53 -0.50
CA VAL A 82 -6.09 -4.13 -0.41
C VAL A 82 -5.24 -5.33 0.01
N SER A 83 -5.69 -6.10 1.00
CA SER A 83 -4.95 -7.28 1.46
C SER A 83 -4.81 -8.34 0.38
N ALA A 84 -5.86 -8.59 -0.41
CA ALA A 84 -5.84 -9.58 -1.49
C ALA A 84 -4.83 -9.23 -2.60
N ASN A 85 -4.77 -7.95 -2.97
CA ASN A 85 -3.84 -7.50 -4.01
C ASN A 85 -2.38 -7.54 -3.52
N ARG A 86 -2.15 -7.32 -2.21
CA ARG A 86 -0.81 -7.31 -1.60
C ARG A 86 -0.22 -8.70 -1.39
N GLU A 87 -1.05 -9.71 -1.09
CA GLU A 87 -0.60 -11.11 -0.98
C GLU A 87 0.04 -11.61 -2.28
N HIS A 88 -0.37 -11.08 -3.43
CA HIS A 88 0.21 -11.42 -4.74
C HIS A 88 1.63 -10.85 -4.97
N TRP A 89 1.98 -9.75 -4.29
CA TRP A 89 3.29 -9.08 -4.42
C TRP A 89 4.25 -9.43 -3.27
N ALA A 90 3.85 -10.28 -2.33
CA ALA A 90 4.74 -10.70 -1.26
C ALA A 90 5.90 -11.53 -1.87
N PRO A 91 7.17 -11.23 -1.57
CA PRO A 91 8.30 -12.03 -2.04
C PRO A 91 8.11 -13.49 -1.58
N GLU A 92 8.40 -14.43 -2.48
CA GLU A 92 8.32 -15.86 -2.15
C GLU A 92 9.12 -16.15 -0.87
N PRO A 93 8.58 -16.91 0.08
CA PRO A 93 9.33 -17.33 1.24
C PRO A 93 10.56 -18.10 0.77
N VAL A 94 11.75 -17.63 1.18
CA VAL A 94 13.04 -18.23 0.88
C VAL A 94 13.01 -19.71 1.26
N SER A 95 12.97 -20.59 0.27
CA SER A 95 12.98 -22.04 0.41
C SER A 95 14.43 -22.56 0.48
N GLY A 96 15.12 -22.21 1.57
CA GLY A 96 16.34 -22.90 1.97
C GLY A 96 16.00 -24.17 2.77
N PRO A 97 16.87 -25.21 2.79
CA PRO A 97 16.66 -26.35 3.67
C PRO A 97 16.60 -25.87 5.12
N ALA A 98 15.46 -26.12 5.77
CA ALA A 98 15.22 -25.72 7.14
C ALA A 98 16.22 -26.44 8.06
N ASP A 99 17.16 -25.70 8.65
CA ASP A 99 17.95 -26.21 9.75
C ASP A 99 16.99 -26.60 10.90
N PRO A 100 17.17 -27.76 11.55
CA PRO A 100 16.28 -28.22 12.61
C PRO A 100 16.27 -27.31 13.86
N GLU A 101 17.16 -26.31 13.92
CA GLU A 101 17.15 -25.26 14.95
C GLU A 101 16.19 -24.08 14.64
N ASP A 102 15.65 -24.01 13.42
CA ASP A 102 14.81 -22.91 12.93
C ASP A 102 13.30 -23.15 13.15
N LEU A 103 12.96 -24.02 14.11
CA LEU A 103 11.59 -24.13 14.61
C LEU A 103 11.26 -22.86 15.40
N PRO A 104 10.17 -22.13 15.08
CA PRO A 104 9.77 -20.97 15.87
C PRO A 104 9.55 -21.42 17.30
N ARG A 105 10.45 -21.02 18.21
CA ARG A 105 10.32 -21.27 19.65
C ARG A 105 8.95 -20.75 20.08
N ARG A 106 8.05 -21.68 20.36
CA ARG A 106 6.69 -21.41 20.80
C ARG A 106 6.79 -20.62 22.10
N ASN A 107 6.61 -19.29 22.03
CA ASN A 107 6.60 -18.46 23.23
C ASN A 107 5.49 -19.00 24.17
N PRO A 108 5.83 -19.54 25.36
CA PRO A 108 4.84 -20.16 26.23
C PRO A 108 3.91 -19.15 26.92
N SER A 109 3.98 -17.85 26.62
CA SER A 109 3.29 -16.81 27.38
C SER A 109 1.86 -16.44 26.93
N ARG A 110 1.07 -17.34 26.34
CA ARG A 110 -0.37 -17.08 26.09
C ARG A 110 -1.27 -18.28 26.36
N ARG A 111 -1.25 -18.79 27.60
CA ARG A 111 -2.51 -19.20 28.21
C ARG A 111 -3.35 -17.93 28.39
N LYS A 112 -4.37 -17.73 27.56
CA LYS A 112 -5.49 -16.89 28.00
C LYS A 112 -6.04 -17.55 29.27
N ARG A 113 -6.00 -16.84 30.40
CA ARG A 113 -6.50 -17.36 31.68
C ARG A 113 -8.01 -17.67 31.53
N PRO A 114 -8.50 -18.80 32.06
CA PRO A 114 -9.94 -19.03 32.14
C PRO A 114 -10.57 -17.89 32.94
N GLY A 115 -11.61 -17.25 32.41
CA GLY A 115 -12.29 -16.12 33.07
C GLY A 115 -11.81 -14.71 32.71
N GLN A 116 -11.15 -14.51 31.56
CA GLN A 116 -10.83 -13.16 31.06
C GLN A 116 -12.11 -12.37 30.76
N SER A 117 -12.65 -11.70 31.77
CA SER A 117 -13.87 -10.90 31.69
C SER A 117 -13.63 -9.60 30.93
N ARG A 118 -14.65 -9.21 30.16
CA ARG A 118 -14.72 -7.95 29.43
C ARG A 118 -14.61 -6.76 30.39
N ARG A 119 -13.42 -6.23 30.62
CA ARG A 119 -13.24 -4.84 31.10
C ARG A 119 -12.05 -4.21 30.41
N GLY A 120 -12.32 -3.60 29.26
CA GLY A 120 -11.43 -2.59 28.70
C GLY A 120 -11.25 -1.42 29.69
N PRO A 121 -10.19 -0.63 29.55
CA PRO A 121 -9.86 0.39 30.54
C PRO A 121 -10.94 1.47 30.55
N ARG A 122 -11.66 1.61 31.66
CA ARG A 122 -12.44 2.82 31.94
C ARG A 122 -11.44 3.93 32.28
N ARG A 123 -11.28 4.88 31.36
CA ARG A 123 -10.69 6.20 31.64
C ARG A 123 -11.35 6.78 32.90
N ARG A 124 -10.56 7.11 33.91
CA ARG A 124 -10.90 8.20 34.83
C ARG A 124 -9.82 9.27 34.69
N ARG A 125 -10.32 10.51 34.65
CA ARG A 125 -9.57 11.76 34.48
C ARG A 125 -8.45 11.90 35.49
#